data_AF-A0A953AZV3-F1
#
_entry.id   AF-A0A953AZV3-F1
#
_cell.length_a   1.000
_cell.length_b   1.000
_cell.length_c   1.000
_cell.angle_alpha   90.00
_cell.angle_beta   90.00
_cell.angle_gamma   90.00
#
_symmetry.space_group_name_H-M   'P 1'
#
loop_
_entity.id
_entity.type
_entity.pdbx_description
1 polymer ?
#
loop_
_entity_poly.entity_id
_entity_poly.type
_entity_poly.pdbx_seq_one_letter_code
_entity_poly.pdbx_strand_id
1 'polypeptide(L)'
;MRGLDKMRLAICLLAFAGAALFTALLIHQGVRQVLDAFVRGGWGILGVVVYHLVPLFLDAAAWWALFPRVDRPSLHQLFWMRWIGESVSALVPSAAVGGDIVRARLAAIHGVPLAVAAGTVLVDITLGIFLQAGFTLLGLVLLVAATGKDSLVGPTLVGILIALAAFAGFYFVQRLGIFSLLGRIVMRMAGSPDWQSLAQGGKTKDQDIRSLYARRRGV
;
A
#
# COMPACT_ATOMS: atom_id res chain seq x y z
N MET A 1 -13.35 -27.42 10.92
CA MET A 1 -11.94 -27.35 11.38
C MET A 1 -10.92 -27.78 10.30
N ARG A 2 -11.21 -28.73 9.38
CA ARG A 2 -10.28 -29.19 8.31
C ARG A 2 -9.82 -28.16 7.25
N GLY A 3 -10.48 -27.00 7.13
CA GLY A 3 -10.15 -25.98 6.14
C GLY A 3 -8.95 -25.10 6.50
N LEU A 4 -8.72 -24.86 7.80
CA LEU A 4 -7.60 -24.02 8.27
C LEU A 4 -6.24 -24.68 8.03
N ASP A 5 -6.14 -26.01 8.18
CA ASP A 5 -4.87 -26.73 8.04
C ASP A 5 -4.39 -26.81 6.60
N LYS A 6 -5.30 -26.99 5.64
CA LYS A 6 -4.97 -26.97 4.20
C LYS A 6 -4.42 -25.60 3.76
N MET A 7 -5.01 -24.52 4.29
CA MET A 7 -4.56 -23.16 4.00
C MET A 7 -3.17 -22.88 4.60
N ARG A 8 -2.92 -23.30 5.84
CA ARG A 8 -1.59 -23.19 6.48
C ARG A 8 -0.53 -23.98 5.73
N LEU A 9 -0.87 -25.18 5.27
CA LEU A 9 0.04 -26.05 4.54
C LEU A 9 0.36 -25.48 3.15
N ALA A 10 -0.64 -24.93 2.45
CA ALA A 10 -0.42 -24.22 1.19
C ALA A 10 0.48 -22.99 1.36
N ILE A 11 0.26 -22.19 2.40
CA ILE A 11 1.10 -21.02 2.72
C ILE A 11 2.54 -21.45 2.99
N CYS A 12 2.76 -22.49 3.80
CA CYS A 12 4.09 -23.03 4.06
C CYS A 12 4.78 -23.51 2.78
N LEU A 13 4.08 -24.30 1.95
CA LEU A 13 4.65 -24.80 0.69
C LEU A 13 5.03 -23.66 -0.25
N LEU A 14 4.18 -22.64 -0.37
CA LEU A 14 4.46 -21.48 -1.21
C LEU A 14 5.63 -20.65 -0.67
N ALA A 15 5.72 -20.49 0.66
CA ALA A 15 6.83 -19.81 1.32
C ALA A 15 8.15 -20.56 1.12
N PHE A 16 8.16 -21.89 1.27
CA PHE A 16 9.34 -22.72 1.02
C PHE A 16 9.72 -22.72 -0.46
N ALA A 17 8.76 -22.80 -1.38
CA ALA A 17 9.02 -22.71 -2.81
C ALA A 17 9.62 -21.34 -3.19
N GLY A 18 9.07 -20.25 -2.64
CA GLY A 18 9.61 -18.90 -2.83
C GLY A 18 11.02 -18.74 -2.25
N ALA A 19 11.27 -19.25 -1.04
CA ALA A 19 12.59 -19.23 -0.42
C ALA A 19 13.61 -20.07 -1.21
N ALA A 20 13.21 -21.26 -1.68
CA ALA A 20 14.05 -22.11 -2.52
C ALA A 20 14.39 -21.46 -3.85
N LEU A 21 13.40 -20.83 -4.52
CA LEU A 21 13.60 -20.09 -5.76
C LEU A 21 14.54 -18.88 -5.55
N PHE A 22 14.34 -18.11 -4.48
CA PHE A 22 15.20 -16.99 -4.11
C PHE A 22 16.64 -17.44 -3.83
N THR A 23 16.80 -18.55 -3.10
CA THR A 23 18.11 -19.14 -2.80
C THR A 23 18.79 -19.64 -4.07
N ALA A 24 18.06 -20.32 -4.95
CA ALA A 24 18.58 -20.78 -6.24
C ALA A 24 19.04 -19.62 -7.13
N LEU A 25 18.27 -18.51 -7.17
CA LEU A 25 18.65 -17.29 -7.87
C LEU A 25 19.93 -16.66 -7.28
N LEU A 26 20.05 -16.61 -5.96
CA LEU A 26 21.24 -16.10 -5.27
C LEU A 26 22.50 -16.93 -5.55
N ILE A 27 22.36 -18.25 -5.59
CA ILE A 27 23.46 -19.16 -5.95
C ILE A 27 23.83 -18.96 -7.42
N HIS A 28 22.84 -18.85 -8.31
CA HIS A 28 23.06 -18.70 -9.75
C HIS A 28 23.69 -17.34 -10.11
N GLN A 29 23.24 -16.24 -9.51
CA GLN A 29 23.84 -14.91 -9.69
C GLN A 29 25.16 -14.74 -8.92
N GLY A 30 25.44 -15.63 -7.96
CA GLY A 30 26.64 -15.58 -7.14
C GLY A 30 26.54 -14.55 -6.01
N VAL A 31 26.41 -15.04 -4.77
CA VAL A 31 26.30 -14.23 -3.55
C VAL A 31 27.40 -13.16 -3.44
N ARG A 32 28.63 -13.48 -3.89
CA ARG A 32 29.75 -12.52 -3.90
C ARG A 32 29.51 -11.32 -4.83
N GLN A 33 28.90 -11.53 -6.00
CA GLN A 33 28.64 -10.44 -6.93
C GLN A 33 27.59 -9.47 -6.38
N VAL A 34 26.60 -9.98 -5.64
CA VAL A 34 25.62 -9.16 -4.93
C VAL A 34 26.31 -8.35 -3.83
N LEU A 35 27.13 -8.98 -2.99
CA LEU A 35 27.86 -8.28 -1.93
C LEU A 35 28.81 -7.22 -2.49
N ASP A 36 29.53 -7.52 -3.57
CA ASP A 36 30.41 -6.55 -4.23
C ASP A 36 29.64 -5.36 -4.82
N ALA A 37 28.41 -5.57 -5.27
CA ALA A 37 27.53 -4.48 -5.71
C ALA A 37 27.09 -3.59 -4.55
N PHE A 38 26.78 -4.16 -3.38
CA PHE A 38 26.49 -3.40 -2.16
C PHE A 38 27.70 -2.58 -1.69
N VAL A 39 28.90 -3.19 -1.70
CA VAL A 39 30.15 -2.50 -1.34
C VAL A 39 30.44 -1.35 -2.32
N ARG A 40 30.24 -1.56 -3.62
CA ARG A 40 30.36 -0.50 -4.64
C ARG A 40 29.32 0.62 -4.46
N GLY A 41 28.11 0.28 -4.03
CA GLY A 41 27.05 1.25 -3.75
C GLY A 41 27.37 2.16 -2.55
N GLY A 42 28.07 1.64 -1.53
CA GLY A 42 28.59 2.40 -0.39
C GLY A 42 27.53 3.32 0.24
N TRP A 43 27.91 4.59 0.49
CA TRP A 43 27.00 5.62 1.02
C TRP A 43 25.89 6.04 0.05
N GLY A 44 26.00 5.71 -1.25
CA GLY A 44 24.95 5.98 -2.24
C GLY A 44 23.65 5.25 -1.90
N ILE A 45 23.73 4.09 -1.26
CA ILE A 45 22.55 3.34 -0.79
C ILE A 45 21.78 4.15 0.25
N LEU A 46 22.47 4.82 1.17
CA LEU A 46 21.82 5.70 2.14
C LEU A 46 21.11 6.86 1.43
N GLY A 47 21.72 7.41 0.37
CA GLY A 47 21.07 8.40 -0.50
C GLY A 47 19.77 7.89 -1.11
N VAL A 48 19.73 6.66 -1.62
CA VAL A 48 18.51 6.03 -2.15
C VAL A 48 17.45 5.83 -1.07
N VAL A 49 17.85 5.38 0.13
CA VAL A 49 16.93 5.20 1.27
C VAL A 49 16.32 6.54 1.71
N VAL A 50 17.13 7.60 1.80
CA VAL A 50 16.63 8.94 2.14
C VAL A 50 15.76 9.49 1.01
N TYR A 51 16.13 9.25 -0.25
CA TYR A 51 15.34 9.68 -1.39
C TYR A 51 13.93 9.09 -1.37
N HIS A 52 13.73 7.87 -0.85
CA HIS A 52 12.41 7.25 -0.71
C HIS A 52 11.43 8.04 0.18
N LEU A 53 11.92 8.93 1.05
CA LEU A 53 11.06 9.84 1.82
C LEU A 53 10.31 10.84 0.93
N VAL A 54 10.91 11.21 -0.21
CA VAL A 54 10.32 12.16 -1.16
C VAL A 54 9.05 11.59 -1.83
N PRO A 55 9.07 10.43 -2.52
CA PRO A 55 7.85 9.86 -3.08
C PRO A 55 6.84 9.50 -1.99
N LEU A 56 7.29 9.02 -0.82
CA LEU A 56 6.39 8.76 0.31
C LEU A 56 5.63 10.02 0.76
N PHE A 57 6.31 11.15 0.81
CA PHE A 57 5.71 12.44 1.15
C PHE A 57 4.73 12.93 0.07
N LEU A 58 5.11 12.81 -1.21
CA LEU A 58 4.25 13.18 -2.32
C LEU A 58 2.98 12.32 -2.37
N ASP A 59 3.10 11.02 -2.15
CA ASP A 59 1.97 10.10 -2.02
C ASP A 59 1.07 10.46 -0.85
N ALA A 60 1.64 10.79 0.30
CA ALA A 60 0.87 11.24 1.45
C ALA A 60 0.11 12.55 1.17
N ALA A 61 0.74 13.49 0.44
CA ALA A 61 0.12 14.74 0.02
C ALA A 61 -0.99 14.51 -1.03
N ALA A 62 -0.79 13.59 -1.97
CA ALA A 62 -1.81 13.19 -2.93
C ALA A 62 -3.03 12.57 -2.22
N TRP A 63 -2.80 11.68 -1.26
CA TRP A 63 -3.87 11.12 -0.46
C TRP A 63 -4.56 12.19 0.41
N TRP A 64 -3.81 13.13 0.98
CA TRP A 64 -4.36 14.29 1.69
C TRP A 64 -5.30 15.13 0.80
N ALA A 65 -4.95 15.28 -0.49
CA ALA A 65 -5.75 15.99 -1.47
C ALA A 65 -7.16 15.38 -1.64
N LEU A 66 -7.31 14.07 -1.43
CA LEU A 66 -8.57 13.33 -1.60
C LEU A 66 -9.56 13.53 -0.44
N PHE A 67 -9.10 13.99 0.73
CA PHE A 67 -10.01 14.23 1.86
C PHE A 67 -10.84 15.52 1.68
N PRO A 68 -12.16 15.49 1.97
CA PRO A 68 -12.97 16.69 2.08
C PRO A 68 -12.39 17.65 3.13
N ARG A 69 -12.46 18.96 2.89
CA ARG A 69 -11.85 19.97 3.77
C ARG A 69 -12.30 19.89 5.24
N VAL A 70 -13.50 19.41 5.49
CA VAL A 70 -14.11 19.30 6.82
C VAL A 70 -13.51 18.16 7.65
N ASP A 71 -13.15 17.05 7.01
CA ASP A 71 -12.67 15.82 7.67
C ASP A 71 -11.17 15.59 7.48
N ARG A 72 -10.44 16.62 7.05
CA ARG A 72 -9.05 16.50 6.58
C ARG A 72 -8.06 16.48 7.75
N PRO A 73 -7.34 15.37 7.99
CA PRO A 73 -6.33 15.33 9.04
C PRO A 73 -5.08 16.11 8.64
N SER A 74 -4.16 16.33 9.59
CA SER A 74 -2.90 16.99 9.30
C SER A 74 -2.04 16.17 8.33
N LEU A 75 -1.30 16.83 7.44
CA LEU A 75 -0.46 16.17 6.44
C LEU A 75 0.62 15.29 7.09
N HIS A 76 1.17 15.73 8.23
CA HIS A 76 2.12 14.95 9.02
C HIS A 76 1.51 13.64 9.53
N GLN A 77 0.27 13.65 10.04
CA GLN A 77 -0.42 12.42 10.45
C GLN A 77 -0.62 11.48 9.26
N LEU A 78 -1.04 12.00 8.10
CA LEU A 78 -1.22 11.18 6.90
C LEU A 78 0.09 10.56 6.40
N PHE A 79 1.19 11.30 6.49
CA PHE A 79 2.52 10.80 6.16
C PHE A 79 2.88 9.59 7.02
N TRP A 80 2.70 9.68 8.35
CA TRP A 80 2.90 8.54 9.24
C TRP A 80 1.97 7.36 8.95
N MET A 81 0.70 7.63 8.66
CA MET A 81 -0.25 6.58 8.29
C MET A 81 0.17 5.87 6.99
N ARG A 82 0.63 6.62 5.98
CA ARG A 82 1.12 6.08 4.71
C ARG A 82 2.35 5.21 4.94
N TRP A 83 3.32 5.71 5.72
CA TRP A 83 4.52 4.95 6.08
C TRP A 83 4.17 3.61 6.74
N ILE A 84 3.31 3.65 7.77
CA ILE A 84 2.88 2.44 8.49
C ILE A 84 2.18 1.48 7.54
N GLY A 85 1.26 2.00 6.71
CA GLY A 85 0.57 1.20 5.70
C GLY A 85 1.53 0.50 4.74
N GLU A 86 2.50 1.23 4.19
CA GLU A 86 3.51 0.68 3.28
C GLU A 86 4.39 -0.37 3.97
N SER A 87 4.80 -0.12 5.21
CA SER A 87 5.57 -1.10 6.00
C SER A 87 4.78 -2.39 6.24
N VAL A 88 3.48 -2.27 6.53
CA VAL A 88 2.59 -3.43 6.67
C VAL A 88 2.44 -4.15 5.34
N SER A 89 2.24 -3.44 4.24
CA SER A 89 2.15 -4.04 2.90
C SER A 89 3.45 -4.74 2.49
N ALA A 90 4.60 -4.23 2.89
CA ALA A 90 5.90 -4.85 2.63
C ALA A 90 6.15 -6.12 3.47
N LEU A 91 5.72 -6.12 4.73
CA LEU A 91 5.97 -7.22 5.67
C LEU A 91 4.90 -8.32 5.64
N VAL A 92 3.66 -7.98 5.30
CA VAL A 92 2.53 -8.91 5.34
C VAL A 92 2.24 -9.43 3.93
N PRO A 93 2.32 -10.75 3.69
CA PRO A 93 2.00 -11.38 2.40
C PRO A 93 0.47 -11.44 2.19
N SER A 94 -0.16 -10.27 2.11
CA SER A 94 -1.60 -10.07 1.94
C SER A 94 -1.95 -9.41 0.60
N ALA A 95 -1.04 -9.49 -0.37
CA ALA A 95 -1.15 -8.83 -1.68
C ALA A 95 -1.36 -7.30 -1.57
N ALA A 96 -0.63 -6.64 -0.66
CA ALA A 96 -0.71 -5.21 -0.34
C ALA A 96 -2.05 -4.69 0.22
N VAL A 97 -3.10 -5.52 0.25
CA VAL A 97 -4.43 -5.15 0.75
C VAL A 97 -4.39 -4.83 2.26
N GLY A 98 -3.51 -5.50 3.02
CA GLY A 98 -3.39 -5.29 4.46
C GLY A 98 -3.00 -3.87 4.86
N GLY A 99 -2.03 -3.26 4.16
CA GLY A 99 -1.59 -1.90 4.47
C GLY A 99 -2.64 -0.84 4.15
N ASP A 100 -3.41 -1.02 3.08
CA ASP A 100 -4.48 -0.10 2.70
C ASP A 100 -5.65 -0.13 3.70
N ILE A 101 -5.99 -1.32 4.22
CA ILE A 101 -6.96 -1.45 5.31
C ILE A 101 -6.46 -0.74 6.57
N VAL A 102 -5.17 -0.91 6.91
CA VAL A 102 -4.54 -0.25 8.08
C VAL A 102 -4.57 1.28 7.93
N ARG A 103 -4.33 1.81 6.73
CA ARG A 103 -4.43 3.26 6.46
C ARG A 103 -5.84 3.81 6.66
N ALA A 104 -6.85 3.13 6.09
CA ALA A 104 -8.25 3.52 6.28
C ALA A 104 -8.65 3.48 7.77
N ARG A 105 -8.17 2.47 8.51
CA ARG A 105 -8.39 2.33 9.95
C ARG A 105 -7.70 3.43 10.76
N LEU A 106 -6.43 3.72 10.47
CA LEU A 106 -5.69 4.76 11.17
C LEU A 106 -6.36 6.13 10.97
N ALA A 107 -6.81 6.45 9.75
CA ALA A 107 -7.57 7.66 9.47
C ALA A 107 -8.89 7.69 10.27
N ALA A 108 -9.58 6.55 10.38
CA ALA A 108 -10.81 6.46 11.16
C ALA A 108 -10.60 6.66 12.68
N ILE A 109 -9.51 6.14 13.23
CA ILE A 109 -9.12 6.35 14.64
C ILE A 109 -8.81 7.82 14.91
N HIS A 110 -8.32 8.56 13.91
CA HIS A 110 -8.01 10.00 14.01
C HIS A 110 -9.22 10.91 13.74
N GLY A 111 -10.43 10.36 13.73
CA GLY A 111 -11.68 11.14 13.70
C GLY A 111 -12.35 11.23 12.33
N VAL A 112 -11.78 10.64 11.28
CA VAL A 112 -12.43 10.60 9.96
C VAL A 112 -13.55 9.55 9.95
N PRO A 113 -14.75 9.82 9.41
CA PRO A 113 -15.74 8.78 9.21
C PRO A 113 -15.18 7.62 8.38
N LEU A 114 -15.33 6.37 8.86
CA LEU A 114 -14.72 5.19 8.22
C LEU A 114 -15.11 5.04 6.74
N ALA A 115 -16.35 5.39 6.38
CA ALA A 115 -16.81 5.37 4.98
C ALA A 115 -16.03 6.36 4.10
N VAL A 116 -15.70 7.55 4.63
CA VAL A 116 -14.89 8.55 3.94
C VAL A 116 -13.44 8.07 3.83
N ALA A 117 -12.86 7.57 4.93
CA ALA A 117 -11.50 7.04 4.93
C ALA A 117 -11.33 5.88 3.93
N ALA A 118 -12.23 4.89 3.94
CA ALA A 118 -12.20 3.79 2.98
C ALA A 118 -12.40 4.27 1.54
N GLY A 119 -13.30 5.24 1.32
CA GLY A 119 -13.51 5.86 0.01
C GLY A 119 -12.24 6.53 -0.53
N THR A 120 -11.54 7.33 0.28
CA THR A 120 -10.29 7.99 -0.12
C THR A 120 -9.19 6.99 -0.46
N VAL A 121 -9.03 5.92 0.34
CA VAL A 121 -8.03 4.87 0.06
C VAL A 121 -8.36 4.14 -1.24
N LEU A 122 -9.64 3.86 -1.51
CA LEU A 122 -10.03 3.19 -2.74
C LEU A 122 -9.78 4.06 -3.98
N VAL A 123 -10.09 5.36 -3.89
CA VAL A 123 -9.77 6.33 -4.95
C VAL A 123 -8.27 6.46 -5.14
N ASP A 124 -7.50 6.48 -4.06
CA ASP A 124 -6.03 6.53 -4.07
C ASP A 124 -5.42 5.30 -4.77
N ILE A 125 -5.85 4.08 -4.45
CA ILE A 125 -5.42 2.84 -5.14
C ILE A 125 -5.77 2.90 -6.63
N THR A 126 -6.99 3.33 -6.93
CA THR A 126 -7.48 3.47 -8.31
C THR A 126 -6.57 4.41 -9.10
N LEU A 127 -6.32 5.60 -8.55
CA LEU A 127 -5.46 6.59 -9.16
C LEU A 127 -4.03 6.08 -9.30
N GLY A 128 -3.50 5.36 -8.30
CA GLY A 128 -2.20 4.72 -8.34
C GLY A 128 -2.06 3.72 -9.48
N ILE A 129 -3.06 2.86 -9.70
CA ILE A 129 -3.09 1.91 -10.84
C ILE A 129 -3.07 2.67 -12.17
N PHE A 130 -3.88 3.74 -12.30
CA PHE A 130 -3.90 4.59 -13.50
C PHE A 130 -2.56 5.28 -13.76
N LEU A 131 -1.98 5.89 -12.73
CA LEU A 131 -0.69 6.58 -12.82
C LEU A 131 0.45 5.60 -13.10
N GLN A 132 0.50 4.44 -12.44
CA GLN A 132 1.54 3.44 -12.64
C GLN A 132 1.53 2.91 -14.07
N ALA A 133 0.37 2.56 -14.61
CA ALA A 133 0.31 2.02 -15.96
C ALA A 133 0.52 3.14 -17.02
N GLY A 134 0.10 4.38 -16.76
CA GLY A 134 0.47 5.53 -17.59
C GLY A 134 1.98 5.81 -17.59
N PHE A 135 2.62 5.78 -16.42
CA PHE A 135 4.06 5.96 -16.27
C PHE A 135 4.85 4.81 -16.92
N THR A 136 4.38 3.57 -16.77
CA THR A 136 4.96 2.39 -17.43
C THR A 136 4.89 2.53 -18.96
N LEU A 137 3.74 2.96 -19.48
CA LEU A 137 3.55 3.20 -20.92
C LEU A 137 4.50 4.29 -21.44
N LEU A 138 4.57 5.41 -20.72
CA LEU A 138 5.46 6.53 -21.05
C LEU A 138 6.92 6.08 -21.02
N GLY A 139 7.34 5.36 -19.98
CA GLY A 139 8.69 4.80 -19.88
C GLY A 139 9.03 3.86 -21.04
N LEU A 140 8.07 3.02 -21.46
CA LEU A 140 8.25 2.11 -22.60
C LEU A 140 8.39 2.88 -23.93
N VAL A 141 7.55 3.89 -24.16
CA VAL A 141 7.64 4.75 -25.36
C VAL A 141 8.99 5.47 -25.39
N LEU A 142 9.41 6.07 -24.27
CA LEU A 142 10.70 6.73 -24.16
C LEU A 142 11.87 5.76 -24.37
N LEU A 143 11.77 4.53 -23.86
CA LEU A 143 12.80 3.50 -24.07
C LEU A 143 12.94 3.14 -25.54
N VAL A 144 11.83 2.94 -26.27
CA VAL A 144 11.86 2.68 -27.71
C VAL A 144 12.46 3.87 -28.47
N ALA A 145 12.00 5.08 -28.16
CA ALA A 145 12.48 6.31 -28.78
C ALA A 145 13.99 6.52 -28.56
N ALA A 146 14.49 6.24 -27.36
CA ALA A 146 15.90 6.41 -27.02
C ALA A 146 16.81 5.32 -27.61
N THR A 147 16.31 4.08 -27.74
CA THR A 147 17.14 2.95 -28.20
C THR A 147 17.12 2.77 -29.72
N GLY A 148 16.14 3.35 -30.43
CA GLY A 148 16.05 3.30 -31.90
C GLY A 148 15.96 1.89 -32.51
N LYS A 149 15.67 0.88 -31.68
CA LYS A 149 15.59 -0.53 -32.09
C LYS A 149 14.16 -0.83 -32.52
N ASP A 150 13.95 -0.90 -33.83
CA ASP A 150 12.64 -1.25 -34.42
C ASP A 150 12.10 -2.62 -33.96
N SER A 151 12.99 -3.52 -33.49
CA SER A 151 12.61 -4.82 -32.91
C SER A 151 11.77 -4.70 -31.63
N LEU A 152 11.82 -3.57 -30.93
CA LEU A 152 11.03 -3.31 -29.72
C LEU A 152 9.67 -2.68 -30.02
N VAL A 153 9.44 -2.19 -31.24
CA VAL A 153 8.18 -1.51 -31.63
C VAL A 153 7.00 -2.47 -31.57
N GLY A 154 7.17 -3.70 -32.08
CA GLY A 154 6.13 -4.74 -32.04
C GLY A 154 5.70 -5.13 -30.62
N PRO A 155 6.64 -5.57 -29.75
CA PRO A 155 6.35 -5.84 -28.34
C PRO A 155 5.78 -4.63 -27.59
N THR A 156 6.23 -3.42 -27.94
CA THR A 156 5.72 -2.18 -27.34
C THR A 156 4.27 -1.96 -27.68
N LEU A 157 3.89 -2.03 -28.96
CA LEU A 157 2.51 -1.94 -29.44
C LEU A 157 1.58 -2.95 -28.74
N VAL A 158 2.03 -4.20 -28.61
CA VAL A 158 1.29 -5.23 -27.86
C VAL A 158 1.15 -4.84 -26.39
N GLY A 159 2.23 -4.34 -25.75
CA GLY A 159 2.19 -3.82 -24.39
C GLY A 159 1.20 -2.67 -24.21
N ILE A 160 1.15 -1.73 -25.17
CA ILE A 160 0.17 -0.62 -25.18
C ILE A 160 -1.26 -1.18 -25.23
N LEU A 161 -1.53 -2.12 -26.15
CA LEU A 161 -2.86 -2.71 -26.32
C LEU A 161 -3.30 -3.48 -25.07
N ILE A 162 -2.41 -4.26 -24.46
CA ILE A 162 -2.69 -4.97 -23.20
C ILE A 162 -2.98 -3.97 -22.08
N ALA A 163 -2.19 -2.90 -21.96
CA ALA A 163 -2.40 -1.87 -20.95
C ALA A 163 -3.76 -1.16 -21.14
N LEU A 164 -4.10 -0.79 -22.37
CA LEU A 164 -5.41 -0.20 -22.69
C LEU A 164 -6.57 -1.14 -22.38
N ALA A 165 -6.44 -2.43 -22.74
CA ALA A 165 -7.45 -3.44 -22.42
C ALA A 165 -7.59 -3.63 -20.90
N ALA A 166 -6.47 -3.68 -20.17
CA ALA A 166 -6.47 -3.76 -18.71
C ALA A 166 -7.13 -2.53 -18.07
N PHE A 167 -6.86 -1.33 -18.58
CA PHE A 167 -7.52 -0.10 -18.13
C PHE A 167 -9.02 -0.10 -18.38
N ALA A 168 -9.43 -0.48 -19.59
CA ALA A 168 -10.84 -0.55 -19.94
C ALA A 168 -11.57 -1.60 -19.08
N GLY A 169 -10.97 -2.78 -18.91
CA GLY A 169 -11.49 -3.84 -18.05
C GLY A 169 -11.60 -3.40 -16.60
N PHE A 170 -10.54 -2.81 -16.04
CA PHE A 170 -10.54 -2.32 -14.67
C PHE A 170 -11.59 -1.23 -14.44
N TYR A 171 -11.69 -0.26 -15.34
CA TYR A 171 -12.72 0.78 -15.29
C TYR A 171 -14.14 0.18 -15.34
N PHE A 172 -14.38 -0.82 -16.20
CA PHE A 172 -15.66 -1.50 -16.31
C PHE A 172 -16.02 -2.26 -15.02
N VAL A 173 -15.06 -2.98 -14.45
CA VAL A 173 -15.23 -3.72 -13.18
C VAL A 173 -15.48 -2.76 -12.01
N GLN A 174 -14.82 -1.60 -11.97
CA GLN A 174 -15.09 -0.57 -10.97
C GLN A 174 -16.52 -0.03 -11.06
N ARG A 175 -17.05 0.17 -12.28
CA ARG A 175 -18.44 0.59 -12.52
C ARG A 175 -19.48 -0.46 -12.12
N LEU A 176 -19.12 -1.75 -12.14
CA LEU A 176 -20.02 -2.87 -11.82
C LEU A 176 -20.26 -3.08 -10.31
N GLY A 177 -19.77 -2.19 -9.44
CA GLY A 177 -20.22 -2.13 -8.04
C GLY A 177 -19.26 -2.68 -7.00
N ILE A 178 -17.96 -2.78 -7.28
CA ILE A 178 -16.93 -3.04 -6.26
C ILE A 178 -17.03 -2.05 -5.08
N PHE A 179 -17.41 -0.78 -5.33
CA PHE A 179 -17.67 0.21 -4.29
C PHE A 179 -18.72 -0.26 -3.26
N SER A 180 -19.77 -0.95 -3.72
CA SER A 180 -20.81 -1.51 -2.87
C SER A 180 -20.36 -2.78 -2.15
N LEU A 181 -19.52 -3.61 -2.78
CA LEU A 181 -19.00 -4.85 -2.21
C LEU A 181 -17.97 -4.56 -1.10
N LEU A 182 -17.04 -3.63 -1.37
CA LEU A 182 -16.02 -3.20 -0.41
C LEU A 182 -16.63 -2.38 0.73
N GLY A 183 -17.58 -1.48 0.45
CA GLY A 183 -18.36 -0.80 1.49
C GLY A 183 -19.06 -1.79 2.41
N ARG A 184 -19.60 -2.89 1.85
CA ARG A 184 -20.22 -3.96 2.62
C ARG A 184 -19.21 -4.75 3.46
N ILE A 185 -18.02 -5.03 2.94
CA ILE A 185 -16.93 -5.71 3.69
C ILE A 185 -16.43 -4.81 4.84
N VAL A 186 -16.18 -3.53 4.56
CA VAL A 186 -15.76 -2.54 5.56
C VAL A 186 -16.81 -2.39 6.66
N MET A 187 -18.10 -2.27 6.30
CA MET A 187 -19.21 -2.22 7.27
C MET A 187 -19.31 -3.52 8.10
N ARG A 188 -19.10 -4.69 7.49
CA ARG A 188 -19.13 -5.98 8.19
C ARG A 188 -17.97 -6.14 9.17
N MET A 189 -16.80 -5.61 8.84
CA MET A 189 -15.63 -5.64 9.72
C MET A 189 -15.72 -4.57 10.82
N ALA A 190 -16.23 -3.37 10.50
CA ALA A 190 -16.47 -2.30 11.48
C ALA A 190 -17.57 -2.63 12.49
N GLY A 191 -18.53 -3.47 12.10
CA GLY A 191 -19.57 -3.99 12.98
C GLY A 191 -19.14 -5.17 13.86
N SER A 192 -17.88 -5.64 13.79
CA SER A 192 -17.45 -6.75 14.65
C SER A 192 -17.26 -6.28 16.11
N PRO A 193 -17.62 -7.11 17.12
CA PRO A 193 -17.47 -6.78 18.53
C PRO A 193 -16.03 -6.39 18.93
N ASP A 194 -15.04 -6.99 18.28
CA ASP A 194 -13.61 -6.69 18.48
C ASP A 194 -13.24 -5.27 18.00
N TRP A 195 -13.94 -4.75 17.01
CA TRP A 195 -13.72 -3.41 16.49
C TRP A 195 -14.32 -2.33 17.39
N GLN A 196 -15.49 -2.61 17.99
CA GLN A 196 -16.11 -1.73 18.97
C GLN A 196 -15.31 -1.69 20.27
N SER A 197 -14.75 -2.82 20.73
CA SER A 197 -13.92 -2.86 21.95
C SER A 197 -12.61 -2.09 21.78
N LEU A 198 -12.00 -2.12 20.60
CA LEU A 198 -10.79 -1.34 20.29
C LEU A 198 -11.08 0.16 20.11
N ALA A 199 -12.21 0.53 19.50
CA ALA A 199 -12.63 1.92 19.38
C ALA A 199 -13.06 2.53 20.73
N GLN A 200 -13.68 1.73 21.61
CA GLN A 200 -14.00 2.13 22.98
C GLN A 200 -12.72 2.23 23.82
N GLY A 201 -11.82 1.24 23.74
CA GLY A 201 -10.55 1.23 24.49
C GLY A 201 -9.61 2.41 24.17
N GLY A 202 -9.68 2.95 22.95
CA GLY A 202 -8.98 4.20 22.59
C GLY A 202 -9.55 5.44 23.29
N LYS A 203 -10.88 5.51 23.45
CA LYS A 203 -11.55 6.62 24.16
C LYS A 203 -11.38 6.53 25.68
N THR A 204 -11.37 5.32 26.25
CA THR A 204 -11.17 5.12 27.69
C THR A 204 -9.74 5.48 28.12
N LYS A 205 -8.74 5.13 27.31
CA LYS A 205 -7.32 5.50 27.59
C LYS A 205 -7.08 7.00 27.49
N ASP A 206 -7.73 7.71 26.56
CA ASP A 206 -7.58 9.17 26.46
C ASP A 206 -8.23 9.90 27.65
N GLN A 207 -9.31 9.33 28.22
CA GLN A 207 -9.93 9.83 29.45
C GLN A 207 -9.06 9.56 30.70
N ASP A 208 -8.42 8.39 30.79
CA ASP A 208 -7.50 8.08 31.90
C ASP A 208 -6.24 8.96 31.87
N ILE A 209 -5.72 9.27 30.68
CA ILE A 209 -4.56 10.17 30.55
C ILE A 209 -4.97 11.61 30.90
N ARG A 210 -6.15 12.08 30.48
CA ARG A 210 -6.64 13.43 30.83
C ARG A 210 -6.93 13.57 32.32
N SER A 211 -7.41 12.52 32.99
CA SER A 211 -7.65 12.56 34.43
C SER A 211 -6.33 12.58 35.24
N LEU A 212 -5.29 11.90 34.75
CA LEU A 212 -3.93 11.97 35.30
C LEU A 212 -3.30 13.36 35.15
N TYR A 213 -3.50 14.05 34.02
CA TYR A 213 -3.02 15.42 33.82
C TYR A 213 -3.83 16.46 34.61
N ALA A 214 -5.14 16.28 34.76
CA ALA A 214 -5.98 17.18 35.56
C ALA A 214 -5.59 17.17 37.05
N ARG A 215 -5.05 16.06 37.56
CA ARG A 215 -4.62 15.91 38.95
C ARG A 215 -3.32 16.65 39.30
N ARG A 216 -2.56 17.13 38.30
CA ARG A 216 -1.25 17.78 38.49
C ARG A 216 -1.27 19.31 38.40
N ARG A 217 -2.45 19.92 38.24
CA ARG A 217 -2.65 21.39 38.26
C ARG A 217 -3.29 21.91 39.56
N GLY A 218 -3.30 21.09 40.61
CA GLY A 218 -3.84 21.44 41.93
C GLY A 218 -2.85 21.23 43.08
N VAL A 219 -1.59 21.65 42.89
CA VAL A 219 -0.61 21.88 43.97
C VAL A 219 0.11 23.18 43.67
#